data_AF-A0A2Z6R480-F1
#
_entry.id   AF-A0A2Z6R480-F1
#
_cell.length_a   1.000
_cell.length_b   1.000
_cell.length_c   1.000
_cell.angle_alpha   90.00
_cell.angle_beta   90.00
_cell.angle_gamma   90.00
#
_symmetry.space_group_name_H-M   'P 1'
#
loop_
_entity.id
_entity.type
_entity.pdbx_description
1 polymer ?
#
loop_
_entity_poly.entity_id
_entity_poly.type
_entity_poly.pdbx_seq_one_letter_code
_entity_poly.pdbx_strand_id
1 'polypeptide(L)'
;MNFASHGNVANDYEKLLNSNEGNDVIIYAGNDDREIHAHSLVLRTRSQYFCTKFSAESFDRRNETFIFNLPTVSYQSFNMILRFIYCGKIDLDQLGGPDILRLLISVDEINIQILINYIQEYLIKDRDGCIQANSIEILEKVYQNNAFTDLRNNCIKKICENPERLLNSNHFTSLQTPLLELLFQRDDLSLDEIDIWKSLIRC
;
A
#
# COMPACT_ATOMS: atom_id res chain seq x y z
N MET A 1 -32.80 -2.11 25.41
CA MET A 1 -31.58 -1.37 25.78
C MET A 1 -30.43 -2.09 25.08
N ASN A 2 -29.75 -1.44 24.12
CA ASN A 2 -28.63 -2.07 23.40
C ASN A 2 -27.32 -1.62 24.03
N PHE A 3 -26.57 -2.57 24.56
CA PHE A 3 -25.20 -2.38 25.04
C PHE A 3 -24.23 -2.86 23.96
N ALA A 4 -23.20 -2.08 23.64
CA ALA A 4 -22.19 -2.45 22.66
C ALA A 4 -20.78 -2.12 23.19
N SER A 5 -19.97 -3.15 23.45
CA SER A 5 -18.59 -3.03 23.97
C SER A 5 -17.54 -3.28 22.89
N HIS A 6 -17.52 -2.44 21.86
CA HIS A 6 -16.62 -2.59 20.70
C HIS A 6 -15.14 -2.70 21.10
N GLY A 7 -14.70 -1.95 22.12
CA GLY A 7 -13.31 -1.97 22.61
C GLY A 7 -12.89 -3.30 23.24
N ASN A 8 -13.82 -4.05 23.82
CA ASN A 8 -13.50 -5.37 24.39
C ASN A 8 -13.27 -6.39 23.28
N VAL A 9 -14.13 -6.41 22.26
CA VAL A 9 -14.04 -7.38 21.15
C VAL A 9 -12.75 -7.23 20.36
N ALA A 10 -12.36 -6.00 19.98
CA ALA A 10 -11.12 -5.77 19.24
C ALA A 10 -9.87 -6.19 20.04
N ASN A 11 -9.86 -5.94 21.35
CA ASN A 11 -8.76 -6.37 22.22
C ASN A 11 -8.74 -7.90 22.40
N ASP A 12 -9.90 -8.56 22.43
CA ASP A 12 -9.97 -10.01 22.51
C ASP A 12 -9.47 -10.69 21.23
N TYR A 13 -9.76 -10.13 20.05
CA TYR A 13 -9.12 -10.59 18.79
C TYR A 13 -7.63 -10.29 18.74
N GLU A 14 -7.16 -9.16 19.29
CA GLU A 14 -5.73 -8.89 19.40
C GLU A 14 -5.03 -9.90 20.34
N LYS A 15 -5.68 -10.33 21.42
CA LYS A 15 -5.17 -11.45 22.26
C LYS A 15 -5.17 -12.76 21.48
N LEU A 16 -6.23 -13.06 20.73
CA LEU A 16 -6.32 -14.27 19.89
C LEU A 16 -5.20 -14.32 18.85
N LEU A 17 -4.85 -13.20 18.22
CA LEU A 17 -3.71 -13.11 17.30
C LEU A 17 -2.39 -13.57 17.97
N ASN A 18 -2.25 -13.36 19.28
CA ASN A 18 -1.04 -13.67 20.03
C ASN A 18 -1.09 -15.03 20.76
N SER A 19 -2.23 -15.72 20.81
CA SER A 19 -2.39 -16.92 21.66
C SER A 19 -1.88 -18.22 21.02
N ASN A 20 -1.56 -18.22 19.72
CA ASN A 20 -1.23 -19.40 18.91
C ASN A 20 -2.31 -20.51 18.86
N GLU A 21 -3.39 -20.37 19.63
CA GLU A 21 -4.47 -21.34 19.76
C GLU A 21 -5.40 -21.29 18.54
N GLY A 22 -5.75 -22.45 17.98
CA GLY A 22 -6.78 -22.54 16.93
C GLY A 22 -6.34 -22.03 15.55
N ASN A 23 -5.06 -21.70 15.36
CA ASN A 23 -4.52 -21.32 14.07
C ASN A 23 -4.62 -22.48 13.07
N ASP A 24 -5.23 -22.21 11.92
CA ASP A 24 -5.42 -23.14 10.81
C ASP A 24 -4.81 -22.61 9.50
N VAL A 25 -4.04 -21.52 9.58
CA VAL A 25 -3.35 -20.88 8.44
C VAL A 25 -1.89 -20.61 8.76
N ILE A 26 -1.02 -20.90 7.80
CA ILE A 26 0.40 -20.49 7.77
C ILE A 26 0.60 -19.58 6.56
N ILE A 27 1.24 -18.44 6.77
CA ILE A 27 1.56 -17.46 5.74
C ILE A 27 3.06 -17.22 5.74
N TYR A 28 3.68 -17.41 4.58
CA TYR A 28 5.05 -16.99 4.29
C TYR A 28 5.00 -15.67 3.52
N ALA A 29 5.60 -14.62 4.08
CA ALA A 29 5.55 -13.27 3.54
C ALA A 29 6.95 -12.82 3.10
N GLY A 30 7.09 -12.52 1.82
CA GLY A 30 8.34 -12.18 1.18
C GLY A 30 9.18 -13.41 0.88
N ASN A 31 10.50 -13.21 0.77
CA ASN A 31 11.50 -14.29 0.73
C ASN A 31 11.99 -14.61 2.15
N ASP A 32 11.07 -14.70 3.09
CA ASP A 32 11.34 -14.97 4.51
C ASP A 32 10.77 -16.34 4.87
N ASP A 33 11.59 -17.19 5.49
CA ASP A 33 11.19 -18.54 5.91
C ASP A 33 10.39 -18.53 7.22
N ARG A 34 10.23 -17.36 7.86
CA ARG A 34 9.45 -17.23 9.09
C ARG A 34 7.94 -17.42 8.83
N GLU A 35 7.34 -18.29 9.62
CA GLU A 35 5.91 -18.55 9.59
C GLU A 35 5.12 -17.45 10.30
N ILE A 36 4.01 -17.05 9.67
CA ILE A 36 2.98 -16.21 10.29
C ILE A 36 1.72 -17.06 10.43
N HIS A 37 1.32 -17.34 11.66
CA HIS A 37 0.13 -18.14 11.94
C HIS A 37 -1.12 -17.26 12.06
N ALA A 38 -2.25 -17.75 11.55
CA ALA A 38 -3.51 -17.03 11.58
C ALA A 38 -4.74 -17.95 11.54
N HIS A 39 -5.92 -17.32 11.62
CA HIS A 39 -7.23 -17.96 11.56
C HIS A 39 -7.92 -17.68 10.23
N SER A 40 -8.29 -18.74 9.51
CA SER A 40 -8.92 -18.67 8.19
C SER A 40 -10.25 -17.92 8.22
N LEU A 41 -11.02 -18.08 9.30
CA LEU A 41 -12.30 -17.41 9.51
C LEU A 41 -12.12 -15.89 9.69
N VAL A 42 -11.11 -15.46 10.47
CA VAL A 42 -10.83 -14.04 10.65
C VAL A 42 -10.39 -13.42 9.33
N LEU A 43 -9.45 -14.07 8.63
CA LEU A 43 -8.94 -13.59 7.35
C LEU A 43 -10.04 -13.45 6.29
N ARG A 44 -10.88 -14.48 6.07
CA ARG A 44 -11.94 -14.44 5.05
C ARG A 44 -13.03 -13.41 5.34
N THR A 45 -13.31 -13.16 6.62
CA THR A 45 -14.34 -12.18 7.01
C THR A 45 -13.85 -10.74 6.81
N ARG A 46 -12.54 -10.51 6.87
CA ARG A 46 -11.95 -9.17 6.94
C ARG A 46 -11.17 -8.76 5.69
N SER A 47 -10.91 -9.69 4.77
CA SER A 47 -10.21 -9.43 3.51
C SER A 47 -10.85 -10.19 2.35
N GLN A 48 -11.19 -9.44 1.30
CA GLN A 48 -11.76 -10.03 0.08
C GLN A 48 -10.75 -10.91 -0.65
N TYR A 49 -9.45 -10.57 -0.62
CA TYR A 49 -8.38 -11.40 -1.14
C TYR A 49 -8.43 -12.80 -0.51
N PHE A 50 -8.44 -12.88 0.81
CA PHE A 50 -8.47 -14.15 1.51
C PHE A 50 -9.81 -14.87 1.30
N CYS A 51 -10.95 -14.16 1.33
CA CYS A 51 -12.25 -14.75 1.04
C CYS A 51 -12.29 -15.49 -0.31
N THR A 52 -11.84 -14.80 -1.37
CA THR A 52 -11.77 -15.36 -2.72
C THR A 52 -10.77 -16.50 -2.77
N LYS A 53 -9.57 -16.31 -2.20
CA LYS A 53 -8.56 -17.35 -2.18
C LYS A 53 -9.10 -18.60 -1.53
N PHE A 54 -9.60 -18.54 -0.28
CA PHE A 54 -10.11 -19.68 0.50
C PHE A 54 -11.22 -20.48 -0.19
N SER A 55 -11.91 -19.88 -1.17
CA SER A 55 -12.98 -20.52 -1.92
C SER A 55 -12.50 -21.24 -3.19
N ALA A 56 -11.23 -21.11 -3.57
CA ALA A 56 -10.65 -21.80 -4.72
C ALA A 56 -10.48 -23.30 -4.43
N GLU A 57 -10.81 -24.16 -5.41
CA GLU A 57 -10.76 -25.63 -5.25
C GLU A 57 -9.33 -26.19 -5.10
N SER A 58 -8.31 -25.44 -5.52
CA SER A 58 -6.91 -25.84 -5.48
C SER A 58 -6.19 -25.24 -4.27
N PHE A 59 -6.35 -25.87 -3.10
CA PHE A 59 -5.53 -25.54 -1.93
C PHE A 59 -4.52 -26.62 -1.63
N ASP A 60 -3.27 -26.20 -1.48
CA ASP A 60 -2.26 -26.97 -0.76
C ASP A 60 -2.63 -26.98 0.72
N ARG A 61 -3.28 -28.07 1.14
CA ARG A 61 -3.47 -28.40 2.55
C ARG A 61 -2.35 -29.35 2.95
N ARG A 62 -1.49 -28.93 3.89
CA ARG A 62 -0.63 -29.86 4.63
C ARG A 62 -1.26 -30.06 6.00
N ASN A 63 -1.62 -31.30 6.34
CA ASN A 63 -2.15 -31.65 7.66
C ASN A 63 -3.29 -30.72 8.12
N GLU A 64 -4.30 -30.50 7.27
CA GLU A 64 -5.48 -29.66 7.55
C GLU A 64 -5.20 -28.15 7.73
N THR A 65 -3.96 -27.69 7.52
CA THR A 65 -3.56 -26.29 7.58
C THR A 65 -3.50 -25.67 6.18
N PHE A 66 -4.02 -24.45 6.03
CA PHE A 66 -3.91 -23.68 4.79
C PHE A 66 -2.55 -22.98 4.70
N ILE A 67 -1.89 -23.06 3.55
CA ILE A 67 -0.59 -22.41 3.33
C ILE A 67 -0.72 -21.32 2.26
N PHE A 68 -0.23 -20.12 2.58
CA PHE A 68 -0.15 -18.99 1.65
C PHE A 68 1.29 -18.52 1.50
N ASN A 69 1.65 -18.19 0.26
CA ASN A 69 2.91 -17.52 -0.06
C ASN A 69 2.58 -16.14 -0.63
N LEU A 70 3.11 -15.09 -0.02
CA LEU A 70 2.94 -13.69 -0.40
C LEU A 70 4.33 -13.10 -0.72
N PRO A 71 4.96 -13.48 -1.85
CA PRO A 71 6.36 -13.18 -2.12
C PRO A 71 6.66 -11.67 -2.27
N THR A 72 5.65 -10.87 -2.56
CA THR A 72 5.72 -9.42 -2.77
C THR A 72 5.45 -8.62 -1.50
N VAL A 73 4.89 -9.23 -0.45
CA VAL A 73 4.59 -8.58 0.83
C VAL A 73 5.65 -8.93 1.86
N SER A 74 6.35 -7.94 2.42
CA SER A 74 7.36 -8.23 3.45
C SER A 74 6.74 -8.81 4.73
N TYR A 75 7.52 -9.60 5.48
CA TYR A 75 7.12 -10.11 6.79
C TYR A 75 6.62 -9.01 7.74
N GLN A 76 7.31 -7.87 7.79
CA GLN A 76 6.92 -6.73 8.63
C GLN A 76 5.59 -6.13 8.16
N SER A 77 5.45 -5.87 6.85
CA SER A 77 4.21 -5.31 6.28
C SER A 77 3.02 -6.23 6.57
N PHE A 78 3.19 -7.54 6.37
CA PHE A 78 2.10 -8.48 6.57
C PHE A 78 1.68 -8.57 8.05
N ASN A 79 2.61 -8.54 9.00
CA ASN A 79 2.25 -8.51 10.44
C ASN A 79 1.41 -7.27 10.81
N MET A 80 1.73 -6.11 10.24
CA MET A 80 0.94 -4.89 10.44
C MET A 80 -0.46 -5.02 9.83
N ILE A 81 -0.55 -5.56 8.61
CA ILE A 81 -1.82 -5.84 7.93
C ILE A 81 -2.66 -6.86 8.73
N LEU A 82 -2.02 -7.90 9.24
CA LEU A 82 -2.66 -8.95 10.02
C LEU A 82 -3.25 -8.39 11.31
N ARG A 83 -2.50 -7.56 12.03
CA ARG A 83 -3.02 -6.87 13.22
C ARG A 83 -4.24 -6.00 12.89
N PHE A 84 -4.21 -5.29 11.77
CA PHE A 84 -5.36 -4.53 11.30
C PHE A 84 -6.58 -5.43 10.99
N ILE A 85 -6.37 -6.57 10.34
CA ILE A 85 -7.44 -7.55 10.06
C ILE A 85 -8.13 -7.99 11.36
N TYR A 86 -7.36 -8.29 12.40
CA TYR A 86 -7.91 -8.78 13.68
C TYR A 86 -8.59 -7.70 14.52
N CYS A 87 -7.96 -6.53 14.67
CA CYS A 87 -8.40 -5.56 15.67
C CYS A 87 -8.55 -4.13 15.15
N GLY A 88 -8.35 -3.90 13.85
CA GLY A 88 -8.47 -2.59 13.21
C GLY A 88 -7.36 -1.60 13.59
N LYS A 89 -6.30 -2.03 14.26
CA LYS A 89 -5.17 -1.18 14.68
C LYS A 89 -4.02 -1.30 13.69
N ILE A 90 -3.37 -0.17 13.40
CA ILE A 90 -2.15 -0.09 12.62
C ILE A 90 -1.28 1.07 13.11
N ASP A 91 0.01 0.82 13.32
CA ASP A 91 0.94 1.81 13.86
C ASP A 91 1.88 2.31 12.75
N LEU A 92 1.63 3.51 12.23
CA LEU A 92 2.43 4.09 11.13
C LEU A 92 3.54 5.03 11.62
N ASP A 93 3.49 5.46 12.88
CA ASP A 93 4.35 6.54 13.39
C ASP A 93 5.84 6.22 13.36
N GLN A 94 6.19 4.94 13.52
CA GLN A 94 7.59 4.49 13.51
C GLN A 94 8.13 4.22 12.10
N LEU A 95 7.28 4.30 11.06
CA LEU A 95 7.70 4.05 9.69
C LEU A 95 8.15 5.32 8.97
N GLY A 96 9.23 5.20 8.21
CA GLY A 96 9.62 6.18 7.22
C GLY A 96 8.65 6.20 6.04
N GLY A 97 8.53 7.34 5.36
CA GLY A 97 7.61 7.47 4.21
C GLY A 97 7.78 6.39 3.11
N PRO A 98 9.01 6.00 2.71
CA PRO A 98 9.21 4.90 1.78
C PRO A 98 8.65 3.56 2.27
N ASP A 99 8.73 3.27 3.57
CA ASP A 99 8.19 2.05 4.15
C ASP A 99 6.67 2.07 4.25
N ILE A 100 6.08 3.24 4.53
CA ILE A 100 4.62 3.45 4.46
C ILE A 100 4.12 3.25 3.02
N LEU A 101 4.86 3.71 2.01
CA LEU A 101 4.51 3.47 0.60
C LEU A 101 4.57 1.98 0.25
N ARG A 102 5.60 1.25 0.71
CA ARG A 102 5.68 -0.21 0.53
C ARG A 102 4.51 -0.92 1.22
N LEU A 103 4.15 -0.48 2.42
CA LEU A 103 2.98 -1.00 3.14
C LEU A 103 1.68 -0.72 2.36
N LEU A 104 1.50 0.48 1.79
CA LEU A 104 0.33 0.82 0.96
C LEU A 104 0.19 -0.15 -0.22
N ILE A 105 1.29 -0.44 -0.93
CA ILE A 105 1.32 -1.40 -2.04
C ILE A 105 0.95 -2.81 -1.55
N SER A 106 1.49 -3.24 -0.41
CA SER A 106 1.12 -4.54 0.19
C SER A 106 -0.35 -4.62 0.59
N VAL A 107 -0.95 -3.53 1.09
CA VAL A 107 -2.37 -3.50 1.48
C VAL A 107 -3.28 -3.61 0.27
N ASP A 108 -2.90 -3.02 -0.85
CA ASP A 108 -3.62 -3.15 -2.13
C ASP A 108 -3.63 -4.59 -2.64
N GLU A 109 -2.51 -5.30 -2.53
CA GLU A 109 -2.44 -6.73 -2.88
C GLU A 109 -3.42 -7.59 -2.06
N ILE A 110 -3.58 -7.28 -0.77
CA ILE A 110 -4.51 -7.96 0.14
C ILE A 110 -5.95 -7.41 0.03
N ASN A 111 -6.16 -6.39 -0.80
CA ASN A 111 -7.44 -5.78 -1.15
C ASN A 111 -8.26 -5.33 0.08
N ILE A 112 -7.69 -4.43 0.88
CA ILE A 112 -8.34 -3.83 2.06
C ILE A 112 -8.54 -2.32 1.85
N GLN A 113 -9.58 -1.95 1.08
CA GLN A 113 -9.81 -0.57 0.63
C GLN A 113 -9.84 0.48 1.75
N ILE A 114 -10.46 0.17 2.90
CA ILE A 114 -10.52 1.12 4.02
C ILE A 114 -9.12 1.48 4.54
N LEU A 115 -8.19 0.52 4.52
CA LEU A 115 -6.81 0.74 4.96
C LEU A 115 -5.99 1.45 3.88
N ILE A 116 -6.24 1.17 2.59
CA ILE A 116 -5.66 1.91 1.46
C ILE A 116 -5.97 3.41 1.60
N ASN A 117 -7.23 3.76 1.85
CA ASN A 117 -7.66 5.15 1.99
C ASN A 117 -6.98 5.83 3.19
N TYR A 118 -6.97 5.14 4.34
CA TYR A 118 -6.33 5.65 5.56
C TYR A 118 -4.83 5.92 5.38
N ILE A 119 -4.10 4.99 4.77
CA ILE A 119 -2.65 5.15 4.56
C ILE A 119 -2.34 6.27 3.56
N GLN A 120 -3.15 6.42 2.49
CA GLN A 120 -2.99 7.55 1.56
C GLN A 120 -3.18 8.89 2.27
N GLU A 121 -4.24 9.01 3.09
CA GLU A 121 -4.50 10.22 3.87
C GLU A 121 -3.35 10.54 4.82
N TYR A 122 -2.83 9.53 5.53
CA TYR A 122 -1.68 9.68 6.42
C TYR A 122 -0.41 10.12 5.67
N LEU A 123 -0.12 9.53 4.51
CA LEU A 123 1.02 9.94 3.67
C LEU A 123 0.91 11.41 3.26
N ILE A 124 -0.29 11.82 2.83
CA ILE A 124 -0.56 13.17 2.34
C ILE A 124 -0.51 14.21 3.45
N LYS A 125 -1.05 13.91 4.64
CA LYS A 125 -1.15 14.87 5.74
C LYS A 125 0.07 14.88 6.65
N ASP A 126 0.53 13.71 7.05
CA ASP A 126 1.52 13.53 8.12
C ASP A 126 2.92 13.21 7.61
N ARG A 127 3.06 12.95 6.30
CA ARG A 127 4.35 12.68 5.62
C ARG A 127 4.52 13.48 4.33
N ASP A 128 3.90 14.66 4.24
CA ASP A 128 3.94 15.53 3.05
C ASP A 128 5.37 15.80 2.56
N GLY A 129 6.33 15.99 3.47
CA GLY A 129 7.74 16.18 3.11
C GLY A 129 8.36 15.00 2.35
N CYS A 130 7.92 13.76 2.63
CA CYS A 130 8.34 12.58 1.88
C CYS A 130 7.77 12.60 0.45
N ILE A 131 6.50 13.01 0.30
CA ILE A 131 5.88 13.12 -1.02
C ILE A 131 6.55 14.23 -1.82
N GLN A 132 6.76 15.41 -1.21
CA GLN A 132 7.41 16.55 -1.84
C GLN A 132 8.80 16.22 -2.37
N ALA A 133 9.58 15.43 -1.63
CA ALA A 133 10.93 15.06 -2.00
C ALA A 133 10.99 14.01 -3.13
N ASN A 134 9.96 13.16 -3.26
CA ASN A 134 9.97 11.97 -4.13
C ASN A 134 8.74 11.89 -5.05
N SER A 135 8.09 13.01 -5.35
CA SER A 135 6.78 13.02 -6.03
C SER A 135 6.80 12.32 -7.38
N ILE A 136 7.89 12.45 -8.15
CA ILE A 136 8.07 11.82 -9.46
C ILE A 136 8.14 10.29 -9.31
N GLU A 137 9.02 9.79 -8.44
CA GLU A 137 9.20 8.36 -8.20
C GLU A 137 7.95 7.70 -7.61
N ILE A 138 7.25 8.41 -6.71
CA ILE A 138 6.00 7.92 -6.13
C ILE A 138 4.94 7.86 -7.23
N LEU A 139 4.82 8.92 -8.03
CA LEU A 139 3.87 8.99 -9.13
C LEU A 139 4.06 7.84 -10.12
N GLU A 140 5.31 7.56 -10.54
CA GLU A 140 5.61 6.41 -11.41
C GLU A 140 5.11 5.08 -10.84
N LYS A 141 5.30 4.85 -9.54
CA LYS A 141 4.88 3.61 -8.87
C LYS A 141 3.37 3.46 -8.77
N VAL A 142 2.65 4.56 -8.55
CA VAL A 142 1.21 4.53 -8.26
C VAL A 142 0.34 4.85 -9.46
N TYR A 143 0.92 5.36 -10.55
CA TYR A 143 0.18 5.89 -11.70
C TYR A 143 -0.87 4.92 -12.26
N GLN A 144 -0.46 3.67 -12.47
CA GLN A 144 -1.30 2.62 -13.06
C GLN A 144 -2.33 2.03 -12.08
N ASN A 145 -2.22 2.34 -10.78
CA ASN A 145 -3.09 1.78 -9.76
C ASN A 145 -4.25 2.73 -9.44
N ASN A 146 -5.47 2.32 -9.80
CA ASN A 146 -6.68 3.12 -9.59
C ASN A 146 -7.05 3.27 -8.11
N ALA A 147 -6.59 2.36 -7.23
CA ALA A 147 -6.82 2.47 -5.80
C ALA A 147 -6.08 3.66 -5.17
N PHE A 148 -5.03 4.17 -5.82
CA PHE A 148 -4.14 5.20 -5.30
C PHE A 148 -4.42 6.61 -5.85
N THR A 149 -5.69 6.90 -6.16
CA THR A 149 -6.08 8.13 -6.83
C THR A 149 -5.71 9.39 -6.03
N ASP A 150 -5.86 9.39 -4.71
CA ASP A 150 -5.56 10.56 -3.88
C ASP A 150 -4.06 10.84 -3.83
N LEU A 151 -3.26 9.79 -3.64
CA LEU A 151 -1.80 9.91 -3.64
C LEU A 151 -1.26 10.33 -5.02
N ARG A 152 -1.81 9.77 -6.11
CA ARG A 152 -1.48 10.15 -7.48
C ARG A 152 -1.75 11.63 -7.73
N ASN A 153 -2.96 12.09 -7.39
CA ASN A 153 -3.36 13.49 -7.57
C ASN A 153 -2.49 14.44 -6.73
N ASN A 154 -2.14 14.05 -5.51
CA ASN A 154 -1.25 14.83 -4.66
C ASN A 154 0.16 14.92 -5.28
N CYS A 155 0.72 13.81 -5.77
CA CYS A 155 2.03 13.83 -6.44
C CYS A 155 2.04 14.74 -7.67
N ILE A 156 1.00 14.67 -8.50
CA ILE A 156 0.85 15.55 -9.67
C ILE A 156 0.80 17.01 -9.24
N LYS A 157 -0.03 17.36 -8.25
CA LYS A 157 -0.11 18.71 -7.70
C LYS A 157 1.28 19.21 -7.24
N LYS A 158 2.02 18.37 -6.53
CA LYS A 158 3.37 18.69 -6.02
C LYS A 158 4.40 18.93 -7.13
N ILE A 159 4.27 18.20 -8.24
CA ILE A 159 5.09 18.40 -9.44
C ILE A 159 4.72 19.74 -10.09
N CYS A 160 3.43 20.03 -10.28
CA CYS A 160 2.97 21.30 -10.87
C CYS A 160 3.33 22.53 -10.01
N GLU A 161 3.37 22.40 -8.68
CA GLU A 161 3.82 23.46 -7.77
C GLU A 161 5.32 23.78 -7.90
N ASN A 162 6.14 22.84 -8.39
CA ASN A 162 7.58 23.05 -8.58
C ASN A 162 8.09 22.26 -9.80
N PRO A 163 7.71 22.69 -11.02
CA PRO A 163 7.86 21.88 -12.21
C PRO A 163 9.31 21.86 -12.72
N GLU A 164 10.14 22.83 -12.33
CA GLU A 164 11.59 22.81 -12.62
C GLU A 164 12.28 21.55 -12.06
N ARG A 165 11.76 21.00 -10.95
CA ARG A 165 12.27 19.74 -10.38
C ARG A 165 12.04 18.55 -11.31
N LEU A 166 10.98 18.57 -12.12
CA LEU A 166 10.72 17.54 -13.12
C LEU A 166 11.86 17.51 -14.14
N LEU A 167 12.14 18.65 -14.78
CA LEU A 167 13.16 18.78 -15.83
C LEU A 167 14.58 18.54 -15.33
N ASN A 168 14.86 18.91 -14.07
CA ASN A 168 16.16 18.74 -13.44
C ASN A 168 16.34 17.36 -12.78
N SER A 169 15.30 16.52 -12.74
CA SER A 169 15.44 15.19 -12.15
C SER A 169 16.21 14.26 -13.09
N ASN A 170 17.08 13.44 -12.51
CA ASN A 170 17.72 12.34 -13.24
C ASN A 170 16.71 11.30 -13.73
N HIS A 171 15.49 11.31 -13.18
CA HIS A 171 14.39 10.41 -13.51
C HIS A 171 13.58 10.86 -14.72
N PHE A 172 13.74 12.11 -15.18
CA PHE A 172 12.97 12.64 -16.29
C PHE A 172 13.09 11.80 -17.56
N THR A 173 14.31 11.38 -17.89
CA THR A 173 14.60 10.55 -19.06
C THR A 173 14.09 9.12 -18.94
N SER A 174 13.79 8.65 -17.71
CA SER A 174 13.25 7.31 -17.46
C SER A 174 11.73 7.27 -17.31
N LEU A 175 11.06 8.44 -17.25
CA LEU A 175 9.61 8.51 -17.11
C LEU A 175 8.91 7.84 -18.28
N GLN A 176 7.91 7.02 -17.97
CA GLN A 176 7.07 6.40 -18.98
C GLN A 176 6.34 7.47 -19.81
N THR A 177 6.30 7.29 -21.13
CA THR A 177 5.65 8.25 -22.06
C THR A 177 4.22 8.64 -21.65
N PRO A 178 3.33 7.72 -21.23
CA PRO A 178 1.98 8.10 -20.81
C PRO A 178 1.95 9.05 -19.59
N LEU A 179 2.97 8.98 -18.73
CA LEU A 179 3.09 9.85 -17.58
C LEU A 179 3.59 11.25 -17.97
N LEU A 180 4.52 11.32 -18.92
CA LEU A 180 4.94 12.59 -19.52
C LEU A 180 3.78 13.28 -20.24
N GLU A 181 3.02 12.53 -21.03
CA GLU A 181 1.80 13.03 -21.70
C GLU A 181 0.80 13.57 -20.68
N LEU A 182 0.53 12.81 -19.61
CA LEU A 182 -0.35 13.26 -18.54
C LEU A 182 0.11 14.59 -17.92
N LEU A 183 1.41 14.73 -17.65
CA LEU A 183 1.95 15.92 -17.02
C LEU A 183 1.92 17.12 -17.97
N PHE A 184 2.34 16.95 -19.23
CA PHE A 184 2.39 18.03 -20.21
C PHE A 184 1.02 18.47 -20.73
N GLN A 185 -0.02 17.66 -20.56
CA GLN A 185 -1.41 18.06 -20.84
C GLN A 185 -2.03 18.95 -19.75
N ARG A 186 -1.33 19.20 -18.63
CA ARG A 186 -1.87 20.00 -17.54
C ARG A 186 -1.65 21.49 -17.74
N ASP A 187 -2.74 22.25 -17.69
CA ASP A 187 -2.71 23.71 -17.73
C ASP A 187 -1.99 24.35 -16.53
N ASP A 188 -1.89 23.64 -15.40
CA ASP A 188 -1.21 24.13 -14.18
C ASP A 188 0.28 23.74 -14.10
N LEU A 189 0.82 23.06 -15.12
CA LEU A 189 2.25 22.81 -15.23
C LEU A 189 2.93 24.05 -15.85
N SER A 190 3.28 25.03 -15.00
CA SER A 190 3.86 26.32 -15.43
C SER A 190 5.34 26.18 -15.86
N LEU A 191 5.59 25.56 -17.02
CA LEU A 191 6.90 25.49 -17.69
C LEU A 191 6.86 26.21 -19.04
N ASP A 192 7.94 26.92 -19.38
CA ASP A 192 8.10 27.46 -20.72
C ASP A 192 8.26 26.30 -21.72
N GLU A 193 7.52 26.37 -22.84
CA GLU A 193 7.58 25.34 -23.89
C GLU A 193 9.01 25.07 -24.36
N ILE A 194 9.85 26.11 -24.41
CA ILE A 194 11.25 25.99 -24.82
C ILE A 194 12.07 25.10 -23.87
N ASP A 195 11.73 25.10 -22.58
CA ASP A 195 12.43 24.29 -21.58
C ASP A 195 11.94 22.84 -21.60
N ILE A 196 10.66 22.63 -21.91
CA ILE A 196 10.11 21.28 -22.20
C ILE A 196 10.84 20.69 -23.42
N TRP A 197 10.91 21.44 -24.53
CA TRP A 197 11.57 21.01 -25.76
C TRP A 197 13.05 20.68 -25.56
N LYS A 198 13.80 21.54 -24.88
CA LYS A 198 15.22 21.29 -24.56
C LYS A 198 15.41 20.02 -23.73
N SER A 199 14.48 19.75 -22.81
CA SER A 199 14.55 18.58 -21.93
C SER A 199 14.27 17.30 -22.69
N LEU A 200 13.29 17.30 -23.60
CA LEU A 200 12.99 16.15 -24.48
C LEU A 200 14.12 15.81 -25.45
N ILE A 201 14.87 16.80 -25.94
CA ILE A 201 16.02 16.59 -26.83
C ILE A 201 17.23 16.01 -26.07
N ARG A 202 17.31 16.20 -24.74
CA ARG A 202 18.35 15.61 -23.89
C ARG A 202 18.12 14.13 -23.56
N CYS A 203 16.91 13.60 -23.79
CA CYS A 203 16.54 12.21 -23.56
C CYS A 203 17.11 11.27 -24.64
#